data_AF-A0A7C0W8Y4-F1
#
_entry.id   AF-A0A7C0W8Y4-F1
#
_cell.length_a   1.000
_cell.length_b   1.000
_cell.length_c   1.000
_cell.angle_alpha   90.00
_cell.angle_beta   90.00
_cell.angle_gamma   90.00
#
_symmetry.space_group_name_H-M   'P 1'
#
loop_
_entity.id
_entity.type
_entity.pdbx_description
1 polymer ?
#
loop_
_entity_poly.entity_id
_entity_poly.type
_entity_poly.pdbx_seq_one_letter_code
_entity_poly.pdbx_strand_id
1 'polypeptide(L)'
;MSYPKLYAIILAVVVILHRSPGVISPSSFSRFVRWYTETHLRVIVGGTLLILFSLWGIYVTLVDYPDYGWPIIGLSIVLLNKALKFVAKPSQAAADERHAWDQTRRNVFLICLGSVLGGAFILLFALTRF
;
A
#
# COMPACT_ATOMS: atom_id res chain seq x y z
N MET A 1 -6.94 -9.23 20.45
CA MET A 1 -6.36 -9.44 19.10
C MET A 1 -4.91 -9.00 19.16
N SER A 2 -3.94 -9.79 18.69
CA SER A 2 -2.53 -9.40 18.70
C SER A 2 -2.30 -8.19 17.79
N TYR A 3 -1.34 -7.32 18.13
CA TYR A 3 -1.05 -6.12 17.34
C TYR A 3 -0.56 -6.43 15.91
N PRO A 4 0.28 -7.46 15.66
CA PRO A 4 0.64 -7.89 14.32
C PRO A 4 -0.56 -8.32 13.47
N LYS A 5 -1.51 -9.03 14.08
CA LYS A 5 -2.76 -9.42 13.41
C LYS A 5 -3.58 -8.20 13.00
N LEU A 6 -3.72 -7.22 13.90
CA LEU A 6 -4.41 -5.96 13.60
C LEU A 6 -3.72 -5.20 12.47
N TYR A 7 -2.40 -5.09 12.52
CA TYR A 7 -1.63 -4.45 11.48
C TYR A 7 -1.82 -5.13 10.12
N ALA A 8 -1.71 -6.46 10.06
CA ALA A 8 -1.89 -7.23 8.84
C ALA A 8 -3.30 -7.06 8.24
N ILE A 9 -4.34 -7.05 9.08
CA ILE A 9 -5.73 -6.81 8.65
C ILE A 9 -5.85 -5.39 8.08
N ILE A 10 -5.35 -4.36 8.77
CA ILE A 10 -5.42 -2.98 8.28
C ILE A 10 -4.66 -2.83 6.96
N LEU A 11 -3.45 -3.41 6.87
CA LEU A 11 -2.65 -3.41 5.65
C LEU A 11 -3.42 -4.03 4.49
N ALA A 12 -4.02 -5.20 4.70
CA ALA A 12 -4.83 -5.88 3.69
C ALA A 12 -6.01 -5.01 3.22
N VAL A 13 -6.75 -4.41 4.16
CA VAL A 13 -7.88 -3.53 3.86
C VAL A 13 -7.43 -2.31 3.07
N VAL A 14 -6.32 -1.66 3.45
CA VAL A 14 -5.76 -0.51 2.72
C VAL A 14 -5.41 -0.90 1.29
N VAL A 15 -4.74 -2.05 1.08
CA VAL A 15 -4.39 -2.54 -0.26
C VAL A 15 -5.65 -2.79 -1.09
N ILE A 16 -6.65 -3.49 -0.54
CA ILE A 16 -7.89 -3.81 -1.25
C ILE A 16 -8.63 -2.53 -1.63
N LEU A 17 -8.87 -1.63 -0.68
CA LEU A 17 -9.63 -0.40 -0.92
C LEU A 17 -8.92 0.52 -1.91
N HIS A 18 -7.60 0.64 -1.81
CA HIS A 18 -6.82 1.49 -2.71
C HIS A 18 -6.77 0.95 -4.14
N ARG A 19 -6.87 -0.38 -4.33
CA ARG A 19 -6.69 -1.03 -5.64
C ARG A 19 -8.00 -1.44 -6.31
N SER A 20 -9.07 -1.63 -5.54
CA SER A 20 -10.42 -1.95 -6.05
C SER A 20 -10.91 -1.03 -7.17
N PRO A 21 -10.70 0.31 -7.12
CA PRO A 21 -11.12 1.18 -8.22
C PRO A 21 -10.46 0.82 -9.55
N GLY A 22 -9.22 0.32 -9.54
CA GLY A 22 -8.50 -0.09 -10.76
C GLY A 22 -8.99 -1.40 -11.36
N VAL A 23 -9.63 -2.25 -10.54
CA VAL A 23 -10.31 -3.47 -10.99
C VAL A 23 -11.68 -3.12 -11.60
N ILE A 24 -12.44 -2.25 -10.94
CA ILE A 24 -13.79 -1.86 -11.39
C ILE A 24 -13.70 -0.99 -12.66
N SER A 25 -12.81 0.00 -12.64
CA SER A 25 -12.67 0.98 -13.72
C SER A 25 -11.26 1.56 -13.76
N PRO A 26 -10.37 1.04 -14.62
CA PRO A 26 -9.01 1.54 -14.76
C PRO A 26 -8.93 3.05 -15.01
N SER A 27 -9.90 3.63 -15.73
CA SER A 27 -9.97 5.07 -15.98
C SER A 27 -10.33 5.89 -14.74
N SER A 28 -11.18 5.36 -13.85
CA SER A 28 -11.47 5.98 -12.56
C SER A 28 -10.27 5.90 -11.62
N PHE A 29 -9.52 4.78 -11.64
CA PHE A 29 -8.28 4.67 -10.90
C PHE A 29 -7.21 5.65 -11.37
N SER A 30 -6.99 5.81 -12.67
CA SER A 30 -6.05 6.82 -13.19
C SER A 30 -6.45 8.25 -12.79
N ARG A 31 -7.76 8.56 -12.73
CA ARG A 31 -8.26 9.85 -12.22
C ARG A 31 -7.98 10.03 -10.73
N PHE A 32 -8.23 9.00 -9.93
CA PHE A 32 -7.90 9.00 -8.51
C PHE A 32 -6.39 9.19 -8.28
N VAL A 33 -5.54 8.51 -9.06
CA VAL A 33 -4.09 8.67 -9.03
C VAL A 33 -3.68 10.10 -9.34
N ARG A 34 -4.24 10.68 -10.40
CA ARG A 34 -3.99 12.07 -10.76
C ARG A 34 -4.39 13.02 -9.62
N TRP A 35 -5.56 12.84 -9.04
CA TRP A 35 -6.07 13.67 -7.96
C TRP A 35 -5.18 13.66 -6.70
N TYR A 36 -4.66 12.50 -6.25
CA TYR A 36 -3.80 12.48 -5.06
C TYR A 36 -2.38 12.97 -5.36
N THR A 37 -1.89 12.80 -6.59
CA THR A 37 -0.57 13.27 -7.02
C THR A 37 -0.55 14.74 -7.46
N GLU A 38 -1.70 15.39 -7.60
CA GLU A 38 -1.82 16.78 -8.08
C GLU A 38 -1.34 17.80 -7.05
N THR A 39 -1.63 17.56 -5.78
CA THR A 39 -1.28 18.49 -4.70
C THR A 39 -0.06 17.99 -3.95
N HIS A 40 1.02 18.78 -3.98
CA HIS A 40 2.26 18.49 -3.25
C HIS A 40 2.04 18.16 -1.77
N LEU A 41 1.16 18.93 -1.10
CA LEU A 41 0.80 18.69 0.29
C LEU A 41 0.14 17.31 0.52
N ARG A 42 -0.73 16.85 -0.39
CA ARG A 42 -1.37 15.53 -0.27
C ARG A 42 -0.35 14.40 -0.37
N VAL A 43 0.62 14.57 -1.28
CA VAL A 43 1.71 13.61 -1.48
C VAL A 43 2.57 13.51 -0.21
N ILE A 44 2.97 14.63 0.37
CA ILE A 44 3.74 14.65 1.62
C ILE A 44 2.93 14.02 2.76
N VAL A 45 1.70 14.48 3.00
CA VAL A 45 0.86 13.99 4.09
C VAL A 45 0.61 12.49 3.95
N GLY A 46 0.28 12.02 2.75
CA GLY A 46 0.13 10.59 2.46
C GLY A 46 1.43 9.82 2.71
N GLY A 47 2.58 10.38 2.31
CA GLY A 47 3.90 9.83 2.60
C GLY A 47 4.18 9.73 4.10
N THR A 48 3.94 10.78 4.87
CA THR A 48 4.14 10.78 6.34
C THR A 48 3.26 9.75 7.03
N LEU A 49 1.99 9.65 6.66
CA LEU A 49 1.09 8.63 7.20
C LEU A 49 1.56 7.21 6.87
N LEU A 50 2.04 6.99 5.64
CA LEU A 50 2.62 5.71 5.24
C LEU A 50 3.91 5.38 5.99
N ILE A 51 4.77 6.37 6.30
CA ILE A 51 5.97 6.18 7.14
C ILE A 51 5.54 5.68 8.52
N LEU A 52 4.64 6.40 9.19
CA LEU A 52 4.16 6.04 10.54
C LEU A 52 3.54 4.64 10.55
N PHE A 53 2.69 4.34 9.56
CA PHE A 53 2.06 3.04 9.43
C PHE A 53 3.08 1.92 9.19
N SER A 54 4.08 2.14 8.34
CA SER A 54 5.12 1.14 8.04
C SER A 54 6.03 0.89 9.23
N LEU A 55 6.44 1.94 9.96
CA LEU A 55 7.23 1.83 11.17
C LEU A 55 6.47 1.09 12.28
N TRP A 56 5.18 1.40 12.44
CA TRP A 56 4.32 0.68 13.37
C TRP A 56 4.25 -0.81 13.03
N GLY A 57 4.05 -1.16 11.75
CA GLY A 57 4.04 -2.54 11.27
C GLY A 57 5.33 -3.31 11.55
N ILE A 58 6.48 -2.69 11.27
CA ILE A 58 7.80 -3.26 11.58
C ILE A 58 7.92 -3.48 13.09
N TYR A 59 7.60 -2.46 13.89
CA TYR A 59 7.72 -2.52 15.34
C TYR A 59 6.88 -3.64 15.94
N VAL A 60 5.57 -3.67 15.68
CA VAL A 60 4.68 -4.67 16.31
C VAL A 60 5.05 -6.08 15.88
N THR A 61 5.46 -6.26 14.63
CA THR A 61 5.82 -7.59 14.11
C THR A 61 7.18 -8.05 14.64
N LEU A 62 8.11 -7.14 14.92
CA LEU A 62 9.39 -7.49 15.56
C LEU A 62 9.24 -7.80 17.05
N VAL A 63 8.37 -7.08 17.77
CA VAL A 63 8.16 -7.27 19.21
C VAL A 63 7.50 -8.62 19.49
N ASP A 64 6.44 -8.96 18.75
CA ASP A 64 5.68 -10.18 18.99
C ASP A 64 6.22 -11.38 18.17
N TYR A 65 7.06 -11.12 17.15
CA TYR A 65 7.71 -12.06 16.23
C TYR A 65 6.93 -13.36 15.92
N PRO A 66 5.73 -13.26 15.31
CA PRO A 66 4.96 -14.45 14.96
C PRO A 66 5.69 -15.28 13.90
N ASP A 67 5.41 -16.59 13.87
CA ASP A 67 6.08 -17.60 13.01
C ASP A 67 6.08 -17.25 11.50
N TYR A 68 5.20 -16.34 11.08
CA TYR A 68 5.08 -15.84 9.71
C TYR A 68 5.05 -14.31 9.64
N GLY A 69 5.75 -13.63 10.57
CA GLY A 69 5.87 -12.16 10.61
C GLY A 69 6.78 -11.59 9.52
N TRP A 70 7.73 -12.37 9.01
CA TRP A 70 8.74 -11.90 8.05
C TRP A 70 8.17 -11.33 6.73
N PRO A 71 7.08 -11.85 6.11
CA PRO A 71 6.52 -11.24 4.91
C PRO A 71 5.87 -9.89 5.20
N ILE A 72 5.26 -9.73 6.39
CA ILE A 72 4.67 -8.48 6.85
C ILE A 72 5.76 -7.44 7.09
N ILE A 73 6.88 -7.82 7.69
CA ILE A 73 8.06 -6.96 7.83
C ILE A 73 8.58 -6.53 6.45
N GLY A 74 8.75 -7.48 5.51
CA GLY A 74 9.20 -7.19 4.15
C GLY A 74 8.29 -6.22 3.40
N LEU A 75 6.96 -6.42 3.46
CA LEU A 75 5.98 -5.50 2.90
C LEU A 75 6.06 -4.12 3.56
N SER A 76 6.22 -4.06 4.87
CA SER A 76 6.35 -2.80 5.62
C SER A 76 7.61 -2.02 5.21
N ILE A 77 8.73 -2.71 4.96
CA ILE A 77 9.97 -2.08 4.47
C ILE A 77 9.77 -1.50 3.05
N VAL A 78 9.10 -2.24 2.16
CA VAL A 78 8.79 -1.76 0.80
C VAL A 78 7.91 -0.51 0.86
N LEU A 79 6.89 -0.51 1.72
CA LEU A 79 6.03 0.65 1.94
C LEU A 79 6.81 1.83 2.51
N LEU A 80 7.68 1.59 3.50
CA LEU A 80 8.51 2.64 4.10
C LEU A 80 9.42 3.29 3.06
N ASN A 81 10.12 2.50 2.24
CA ASN A 81 10.99 3.03 1.18
C ASN A 81 10.19 3.90 0.19
N LYS A 82 9.00 3.46 -0.19
CA LYS A 82 8.10 4.25 -1.05
C LYS A 82 7.64 5.54 -0.38
N ALA A 83 7.27 5.46 0.89
CA ALA A 83 6.78 6.58 1.69
C ALA A 83 7.84 7.67 1.88
N LEU A 84 9.09 7.27 2.15
CA LEU A 84 10.24 8.17 2.26
C LEU A 84 10.45 8.99 0.97
N LYS A 85 10.28 8.37 -0.21
CA LYS A 85 10.36 9.09 -1.49
C LYS A 85 9.28 10.15 -1.65
N PHE A 86 8.05 9.86 -1.20
CA PHE A 86 6.95 10.84 -1.24
C PHE A 86 7.20 12.05 -0.34
N VAL A 87 7.91 11.89 0.78
CA VAL A 87 8.23 13.00 1.68
C VAL A 87 9.50 13.75 1.24
N ALA A 88 10.56 13.03 0.86
CA ALA A 88 11.85 13.64 0.53
C ALA A 88 11.87 14.28 -0.88
N LYS A 89 11.18 13.67 -1.84
CA LYS A 89 11.11 14.13 -3.25
C LYS A 89 9.67 14.03 -3.80
N PRO A 90 8.70 14.73 -3.20
CA PRO A 90 7.27 14.64 -3.53
C PRO A 90 6.97 14.85 -5.01
N SER A 91 7.55 15.87 -5.66
CA SER A 91 7.30 16.14 -7.08
C SER A 91 7.78 15.01 -7.99
N GLN A 92 8.96 14.44 -7.68
CA GLN A 92 9.51 13.32 -8.44
C GLN A 92 8.68 12.05 -8.20
N ALA A 93 8.37 11.74 -6.94
CA ALA A 93 7.56 10.57 -6.59
C ALA A 93 6.14 10.64 -7.18
N ALA A 94 5.54 11.83 -7.25
CA ALA A 94 4.26 12.05 -7.93
C ALA A 94 4.36 11.82 -9.45
N ALA A 95 5.43 12.26 -10.09
CA ALA A 95 5.67 12.03 -11.51
C ALA A 95 5.89 10.54 -11.81
N ASP A 96 6.71 9.87 -11.00
CA ASP A 96 6.98 8.43 -11.10
C ASP A 96 5.69 7.61 -10.96
N GLU A 97 4.83 7.94 -9.99
CA GLU A 97 3.52 7.30 -9.84
C GLU A 97 2.63 7.53 -11.06
N ARG A 98 2.50 8.77 -11.53
CA ARG A 98 1.69 9.05 -12.71
C ARG A 98 2.18 8.26 -13.91
N HIS A 99 3.50 8.20 -14.13
CA HIS A 99 4.08 7.45 -15.22
C HIS A 99 3.87 5.93 -15.08
N ALA A 100 3.99 5.39 -13.87
CA ALA A 100 3.72 3.98 -13.60
C ALA A 100 2.26 3.58 -13.90
N TRP A 101 1.31 4.52 -13.75
CA TRP A 101 -0.12 4.29 -14.00
C TRP A 101 -0.61 4.84 -15.34
N ASP A 102 0.25 5.46 -16.14
CA ASP A 102 -0.01 5.88 -17.52
C ASP A 102 0.29 4.73 -18.50
N GLN A 103 -0.16 3.53 -18.13
CA GLN A 103 -0.03 2.32 -18.92
C GLN A 103 -1.35 1.97 -19.61
N THR A 104 -1.33 0.95 -20.48
CA THR A 104 -2.57 0.42 -21.06
C THR A 104 -3.55 0.02 -19.96
N ARG A 105 -4.85 0.29 -20.18
CA ARG A 105 -5.91 -0.01 -19.21
C ARG A 105 -5.92 -1.46 -18.77
N ARG A 106 -5.53 -2.38 -19.66
CA ARG A 106 -5.40 -3.82 -19.38
C ARG A 106 -4.30 -4.11 -18.36
N ASN A 107 -3.14 -3.44 -18.45
CA ASN A 107 -2.06 -3.62 -17.48
C ASN A 107 -2.45 -3.08 -16.11
N VAL A 108 -3.06 -1.89 -16.06
CA VAL A 108 -3.57 -1.29 -14.81
C VAL A 108 -4.57 -2.22 -14.14
N PHE A 109 -5.52 -2.77 -14.91
CA PHE A 109 -6.48 -3.75 -14.41
C PHE A 109 -5.78 -4.98 -13.80
N LEU A 110 -4.86 -5.60 -14.53
CA LEU A 110 -4.17 -6.82 -14.07
C LEU A 110 -3.34 -6.58 -12.81
N ILE A 111 -2.61 -5.46 -12.73
CA ILE A 111 -1.81 -5.10 -11.56
C ILE A 111 -2.72 -4.84 -10.36
N CYS A 112 -3.83 -4.13 -10.55
CA CYS A 112 -4.80 -3.86 -9.48
C CYS A 112 -5.49 -5.14 -9.03
N LEU A 113 -5.87 -6.03 -9.95
CA LEU A 113 -6.47 -7.33 -9.63
C LEU A 113 -5.50 -8.18 -8.82
N GLY A 114 -4.24 -8.31 -9.25
CA GLY A 114 -3.21 -9.02 -8.51
C GLY A 114 -2.98 -8.44 -7.11
N SER A 115 -3.03 -7.11 -6.98
CA SER A 115 -2.89 -6.45 -5.68
C SER A 115 -4.10 -6.69 -4.77
N VAL A 116 -5.33 -6.67 -5.30
CA VAL A 116 -6.54 -6.97 -4.53
C VAL A 116 -6.53 -8.42 -4.06
N LEU A 117 -6.17 -9.37 -4.94
CA LEU A 117 -6.03 -10.79 -4.58
C LEU A 117 -4.93 -10.99 -3.53
N GLY A 118 -3.79 -10.29 -3.65
CA GLY A 118 -2.75 -10.28 -2.63
C GLY A 118 -3.23 -9.73 -1.28
N GLY A 119 -4.01 -8.64 -1.28
CA GLY A 119 -4.64 -8.11 -0.08
C GLY A 119 -5.62 -9.10 0.56
N ALA A 120 -6.47 -9.75 -0.24
CA ALA A 120 -7.38 -10.78 0.25
C ALA A 120 -6.62 -11.99 0.83
N PHE A 121 -5.51 -12.38 0.22
CA PHE A 121 -4.63 -13.41 0.75
C PHE A 121 -4.03 -13.02 2.10
N ILE A 122 -3.51 -11.79 2.26
CA ILE A 122 -3.01 -11.29 3.55
C ILE A 122 -4.12 -11.29 4.59
N LEU A 123 -5.34 -10.90 4.23
CA LEU A 123 -6.48 -10.89 5.15
C LEU A 123 -6.83 -12.30 5.63
N LEU A 124 -6.98 -13.26 4.72
CA LEU A 124 -7.25 -14.66 5.06
C LEU A 124 -6.12 -15.26 5.91
N PHE A 125 -4.87 -14.95 5.56
CA PHE A 125 -3.71 -15.38 6.32
C PHE A 125 -3.71 -14.80 7.73
N ALA A 126 -3.96 -13.51 7.88
CA ALA A 126 -4.04 -12.84 9.18
C ALA A 126 -5.16 -13.42 10.06
N LEU A 127 -6.30 -13.80 9.47
CA LEU A 127 -7.40 -14.39 10.21
C LEU A 127 -7.11 -15.81 10.70
N THR A 128 -6.34 -16.59 9.92
CA THR A 128 -6.14 -18.04 10.16
C THR A 128 -4.80 -18.42 10.77
N ARG A 129 -3.76 -17.59 10.64
CA ARG A 129 -2.36 -17.93 11.00
C ARG A 129 -1.66 -16.91 11.90
N PHE A 130 -2.30 -15.78 12.20
CA PHE A 130 -1.84 -14.74 13.14
C PHE A 130 -2.75 -14.63 14.37
#